data_AF-A0A914VA81-F1
#
_entry.id   AF-A0A914VA81-F1
#
_cell.length_a   1.000
_cell.length_b   1.000
_cell.length_c   1.000
_cell.angle_alpha   90.00
_cell.angle_beta   90.00
_cell.angle_gamma   90.00
#
_symmetry.space_group_name_H-M   'P 1'
#
loop_
_entity.id
_entity.type
_entity.pdbx_description
1 polymer ?
#
loop_
_entity_poly.entity_id
_entity_poly.type
_entity_poly.pdbx_seq_one_letter_code
_entity_poly.pdbx_strand_id
1 'polypeptide(L)'
;MLQPVDPGFGARPSANAAYKAGWAKWQRDPLQNACRAYCTSRQELNVLSSLHHPNVVSLIGVCPRPLALVVELAPLGALNHLLQNYRRSGARLHLTALQDTCAQVSKALEYLHQEHIIYRDLKCENVLAWRYPPPFSHLTD
;
A
#
# COMPACT_ATOMS: atom_id res chain seq x y z
N MET A 1 4.54 -13.04 0.78
CA MET A 1 4.03 -12.69 2.13
C MET A 1 5.22 -12.78 3.06
N LEU A 2 5.60 -11.65 3.68
CA LEU A 2 6.71 -11.58 4.63
C LEU A 2 6.44 -12.40 5.88
N GLN A 3 7.48 -12.63 6.69
CA GLN A 3 7.31 -13.23 8.02
C GLN A 3 6.34 -12.35 8.83
N PRO A 4 5.23 -12.90 9.35
CA PRO A 4 4.33 -12.16 10.23
C PRO A 4 5.10 -11.70 11.47
N VAL A 5 5.01 -10.42 11.78
CA VAL A 5 5.61 -9.80 12.97
C VAL A 5 4.48 -9.50 13.95
N ASP A 6 4.74 -9.74 15.24
CA ASP A 6 3.79 -9.38 16.29
C ASP A 6 3.51 -7.86 16.20
N PRO A 7 2.25 -7.45 16.05
CA PRO A 7 1.90 -6.05 15.87
C PRO A 7 2.06 -5.22 17.17
N GLY A 8 2.32 -5.87 18.31
CA GLY A 8 2.62 -5.21 19.58
C GLY A 8 1.40 -4.76 20.38
N PHE A 9 1.67 -4.20 21.55
CA PHE A 9 0.63 -3.72 22.47
C PHE A 9 -0.19 -2.59 21.84
N GLY A 10 -1.53 -2.65 21.99
CA GLY A 10 -2.44 -1.64 21.45
C GLY A 10 -2.76 -1.80 19.95
N ALA A 11 -2.31 -2.86 19.30
CA ALA A 11 -2.61 -3.13 17.89
C ALA A 11 -4.12 -3.26 17.63
N ARG A 12 -4.56 -2.78 16.46
CA ARG A 12 -5.97 -2.89 16.02
C ARG A 12 -6.40 -4.36 15.95
N PRO A 13 -7.68 -4.68 16.23
CA PRO A 13 -8.18 -6.06 16.14
C PRO A 13 -7.91 -6.72 14.77
N SER A 14 -8.02 -5.95 13.69
CA SER A 14 -7.71 -6.42 12.34
C SER A 14 -6.24 -6.80 12.14
N ALA A 15 -5.30 -6.04 12.73
CA ALA A 15 -3.88 -6.35 12.69
C ALA A 15 -3.57 -7.62 13.48
N ASN A 16 -4.18 -7.78 14.67
CA ASN A 16 -4.05 -9.00 15.47
C ASN A 16 -4.60 -10.24 14.75
N ALA A 17 -5.75 -10.11 14.08
CA ALA A 17 -6.34 -11.19 13.29
C ALA A 17 -5.45 -11.57 12.09
N ALA A 18 -4.92 -10.58 11.37
CA ALA A 18 -4.01 -10.79 10.26
C ALA A 18 -2.70 -11.46 10.70
N TYR A 19 -2.13 -11.04 11.83
CA TYR A 19 -0.94 -11.66 12.42
C TYR A 19 -1.19 -13.13 12.76
N LYS A 20 -2.27 -13.46 13.48
CA LYS A 20 -2.61 -14.84 13.84
C LYS A 20 -2.79 -15.73 12.60
N ALA A 21 -3.53 -15.25 11.60
CA ALA A 21 -3.76 -15.97 10.36
C ALA A 21 -2.45 -16.19 9.57
N GLY A 22 -1.62 -15.16 9.47
CA GLY A 22 -0.31 -15.24 8.83
C GLY A 22 0.63 -16.19 9.56
N TRP A 23 0.68 -16.12 10.88
CA TRP A 23 1.59 -16.92 11.72
C TRP A 23 1.26 -18.41 11.65
N ALA A 24 -0.02 -18.76 11.75
CA ALA A 24 -0.47 -20.14 11.62
C ALA A 24 -0.11 -20.75 10.24
N LYS A 25 -0.16 -19.93 9.18
CA LYS A 25 0.28 -20.34 7.84
C LYS A 25 1.80 -20.49 7.75
N TRP A 26 2.53 -19.55 8.34
CA TRP A 26 3.99 -19.54 8.33
C TRP A 26 4.58 -20.80 8.97
N GLN A 27 4.01 -21.23 10.10
CA GLN A 27 4.47 -22.41 10.84
C GLN A 27 4.28 -23.74 10.09
N ARG A 28 3.39 -23.82 9.09
CA ARG A 28 3.19 -25.05 8.31
C ARG A 28 4.38 -25.39 7.41
N ASP A 29 5.05 -24.38 6.87
CA ASP A 29 6.27 -24.54 6.06
C ASP A 29 7.16 -23.29 6.17
N PRO A 30 7.96 -23.19 7.25
CA PRO A 30 8.74 -21.97 7.52
C PRO A 30 9.79 -21.70 6.45
N LEU A 31 10.43 -22.75 5.91
CA LEU A 31 11.51 -22.61 4.94
C LEU A 31 10.99 -22.11 3.59
N GLN A 32 9.93 -22.72 3.07
CA GLN A 32 9.34 -22.30 1.81
C GLN A 32 8.78 -20.87 1.90
N ASN A 33 8.14 -20.53 3.02
CA ASN A 33 7.63 -19.18 3.23
C ASN A 33 8.75 -18.14 3.34
N ALA A 34 9.86 -18.47 4.02
CA ALA A 34 11.04 -17.60 4.11
C ALA A 34 11.69 -17.38 2.73
N CYS A 35 11.90 -18.44 1.95
CA CYS A 35 12.43 -18.33 0.59
C CYS A 35 11.53 -17.47 -0.30
N ARG A 36 10.21 -17.70 -0.26
CA ARG A 36 9.24 -16.89 -1.02
C ARG A 36 9.26 -15.43 -0.58
N ALA A 37 9.26 -15.16 0.72
CA ALA A 37 9.34 -13.81 1.26
C ALA A 37 10.59 -13.08 0.76
N TYR A 38 11.75 -13.72 0.85
CA TYR A 38 13.01 -13.17 0.38
C TYR A 38 13.00 -12.86 -1.12
N CYS A 39 12.54 -13.79 -1.96
CA CYS A 39 12.44 -13.57 -3.41
C CYS A 39 11.50 -12.43 -3.76
N THR A 40 10.31 -12.37 -3.14
CA THR A 40 9.35 -11.29 -3.36
C THR A 40 9.92 -9.94 -2.92
N SER A 41 10.49 -9.85 -1.72
CA SER A 41 11.07 -8.59 -1.23
C SER A 41 12.25 -8.12 -2.05
N ARG A 42 13.10 -9.03 -2.55
CA ARG A 42 14.18 -8.65 -3.46
C ARG A 42 13.67 -8.13 -4.79
N GLN A 43 12.62 -8.75 -5.34
CA GLN A 43 12.01 -8.28 -6.57
C GLN A 43 11.40 -6.88 -6.38
N GLU A 44 10.66 -6.67 -5.30
CA GLU A 44 10.08 -5.37 -4.96
C GLU A 44 11.16 -4.32 -4.67
N LEU A 45 12.22 -4.67 -3.94
CA LEU A 45 13.36 -3.81 -3.69
C LEU A 45 14.02 -3.36 -5.00
N ASN A 46 14.30 -4.29 -5.91
CA ASN A 46 14.94 -3.98 -7.19
C ASN A 46 14.09 -2.99 -7.99
N VAL A 47 12.77 -3.16 -8.01
CA VAL A 47 11.86 -2.24 -8.68
C VAL A 47 11.84 -0.88 -7.96
N LEU A 48 11.54 -0.85 -6.66
CA LEU A 48 11.35 0.40 -5.92
C LEU A 48 12.64 1.23 -5.79
N SER A 49 13.81 0.60 -5.78
CA SER A 49 15.10 1.30 -5.61
C SER A 49 15.48 2.21 -6.78
N SER A 50 14.94 1.98 -7.98
CA SER A 50 15.22 2.82 -9.16
C SER A 50 14.16 3.90 -9.38
N LEU A 51 13.02 3.84 -8.69
CA LEU A 51 11.86 4.69 -8.98
C LEU A 51 11.90 6.00 -8.19
N HIS A 52 11.72 7.10 -8.90
CA HIS A 52 11.68 8.46 -8.33
C HIS A 52 10.61 9.28 -9.05
N HIS A 53 9.40 9.31 -8.48
CA HIS A 53 8.27 10.03 -9.07
C HIS A 53 7.27 10.47 -7.99
N PRO A 54 6.70 11.68 -8.04
CA PRO A 54 5.81 12.21 -6.99
C PRO A 54 4.52 11.40 -6.76
N ASN A 55 4.13 10.55 -7.70
CA ASN A 55 2.96 9.65 -7.60
C ASN A 55 3.33 8.16 -7.45
N VAL A 56 4.60 7.85 -7.18
CA VAL A 56 5.05 6.50 -6.81
C VAL A 56 5.65 6.59 -5.41
N VAL A 57 5.30 5.67 -4.52
CA VAL A 57 5.81 5.69 -3.14
C VAL A 57 7.32 5.50 -3.12
N SER A 58 8.03 6.35 -2.37
CA SER A 58 9.48 6.25 -2.29
C SER A 58 9.91 5.18 -1.29
N LEU A 59 10.92 4.39 -1.66
CA LEU A 59 11.61 3.49 -0.75
C LEU A 59 12.58 4.30 0.13
N ILE A 60 12.43 4.20 1.45
CA ILE A 60 13.33 4.79 2.43
C ILE A 60 14.49 3.83 2.75
N GLY A 61 14.21 2.53 2.82
CA GLY A 61 15.24 1.54 3.13
C GLY A 61 14.73 0.11 3.30
N VAL A 62 15.60 -0.75 3.81
CA VAL A 62 15.31 -2.18 4.04
C VAL A 62 15.70 -2.54 5.46
N CYS A 63 14.81 -3.25 6.15
CA CYS A 63 15.13 -3.92 7.40
C CYS A 63 15.41 -5.39 7.09
N PRO A 64 16.58 -5.95 7.47
CA PRO A 64 16.86 -7.37 7.24
C PRO A 64 16.22 -8.27 8.31
N ARG A 65 15.92 -7.74 9.50
CA ARG A 65 15.38 -8.49 10.65
C ARG A 65 14.43 -7.62 11.49
N PRO A 66 13.10 -7.81 11.40
CA PRO A 66 12.42 -8.67 10.43
C PRO A 66 12.64 -8.19 8.99
N LEU A 67 12.58 -9.10 8.02
CA LEU A 67 12.68 -8.71 6.60
C LEU A 67 11.51 -7.78 6.25
N ALA A 68 11.79 -6.52 5.94
CA ALA A 68 10.79 -5.52 5.58
C ALA A 68 11.35 -4.46 4.63
N LEU A 69 10.49 -3.93 3.77
CA LEU A 69 10.76 -2.72 2.99
C LEU A 69 10.14 -1.53 3.72
N VAL A 70 10.93 -0.48 3.91
CA VAL A 70 10.50 0.76 4.57
C VAL A 70 10.22 1.78 3.49
N VAL A 71 9.00 2.28 3.44
CA VAL A 71 8.53 3.25 2.45
C VAL A 71 7.95 4.48 3.14
N GLU A 72 7.76 5.57 2.40
CA GLU A 72 7.09 6.75 2.90
C GLU A 72 5.69 6.44 3.46
N LEU A 73 5.38 7.03 4.62
CA LEU A 73 4.11 6.82 5.29
C LEU A 73 3.02 7.72 4.70
N ALA A 74 2.03 7.08 4.07
CA ALA A 74 0.77 7.73 3.68
C ALA A 74 -0.17 7.84 4.90
N PRO A 75 -0.45 9.05 5.44
CA PRO A 75 -1.20 9.21 6.68
C PRO A 75 -2.66 8.72 6.59
N LEU A 76 -3.27 8.75 5.40
CA LEU A 76 -4.65 8.29 5.20
C LEU A 76 -4.74 6.81 4.78
N GLY A 77 -3.59 6.16 4.56
CA GLY A 77 -3.52 4.77 4.14
C GLY A 77 -4.06 4.52 2.73
N ALA A 78 -4.59 3.32 2.51
CA ALA A 78 -5.07 2.88 1.20
C ALA A 78 -6.43 3.51 0.81
N LEU A 79 -6.57 3.84 -0.48
CA LEU A 79 -7.75 4.47 -1.06
C LEU A 79 -9.01 3.64 -0.85
N ASN A 80 -8.91 2.30 -0.85
CA ASN A 80 -10.07 1.44 -0.63
C ASN A 80 -10.77 1.71 0.71
N HIS A 81 -10.03 2.03 1.78
CA HIS A 81 -10.61 2.39 3.08
C HIS A 81 -11.36 3.72 3.02
N LEU A 82 -10.80 4.70 2.29
CA LEU A 82 -11.44 6.00 2.09
C LEU A 82 -12.75 5.86 1.31
N LEU A 83 -12.73 5.10 0.21
CA LEU A 83 -13.93 4.83 -0.59
C LEU A 83 -14.99 4.04 0.19
N GLN A 84 -14.58 3.11 1.06
CA GLN A 84 -15.50 2.42 1.97
C GLN A 84 -16.15 3.39 2.97
N ASN A 85 -15.41 4.36 3.49
CA ASN A 85 -15.96 5.38 4.39
C ASN A 85 -16.99 6.26 3.67
N TYR A 86 -16.72 6.69 2.43
CA TYR A 86 -17.71 7.38 1.59
C TYR A 86 -18.98 6.54 1.42
N ARG A 87 -18.83 5.26 1.02
CA ARG A 87 -19.97 4.34 0.85
C ARG A 87 -20.80 4.19 2.12
N ARG A 88 -20.18 4.03 3.28
CA ARG A 88 -20.89 3.89 4.57
C ARG A 88 -21.58 5.18 4.99
N SER A 89 -21.00 6.32 4.68
CA SER A 89 -21.57 7.64 5.02
C SER A 89 -22.73 8.06 4.12
N GLY A 90 -22.84 7.50 2.92
CA GLY A 90 -23.80 7.96 1.90
C GLY A 90 -23.36 9.23 1.16
N ALA A 91 -22.19 9.78 1.49
CA ALA A 91 -21.61 10.91 0.76
C ALA A 91 -21.24 10.51 -0.68
N ARG A 92 -21.38 11.46 -1.60
CA ARG A 92 -20.89 11.31 -2.97
C ARG A 92 -19.47 11.85 -3.09
N LEU A 93 -18.62 11.13 -3.80
CA LEU A 93 -17.31 11.62 -4.16
C LEU A 93 -17.45 12.73 -5.21
N HIS A 94 -16.83 13.87 -4.98
CA HIS A 94 -16.86 14.98 -5.93
C HIS A 94 -16.06 14.62 -7.19
N LEU A 95 -16.49 15.13 -8.36
CA LEU A 95 -15.85 14.83 -9.65
C LEU A 95 -14.38 15.25 -9.68
N THR A 96 -14.03 16.38 -9.07
CA THR A 96 -12.64 16.86 -9.01
C THR A 96 -11.73 15.88 -8.29
N ALA A 97 -12.14 15.36 -7.13
CA ALA A 97 -11.36 14.37 -6.38
C ALA A 97 -11.17 13.06 -7.17
N LEU A 98 -12.17 12.65 -7.95
CA LEU A 98 -12.06 11.51 -8.85
C LEU A 98 -11.06 11.80 -9.98
N GLN A 99 -11.16 12.95 -10.63
CA GLN A 99 -10.26 13.38 -11.70
C GLN A 99 -8.81 13.48 -11.22
N ASP A 100 -8.58 14.10 -10.06
CA ASP A 100 -7.25 14.23 -9.45
C ASP A 100 -6.65 12.86 -9.10
N THR A 101 -7.46 11.96 -8.56
CA THR A 101 -7.03 10.58 -8.25
C THR A 101 -6.62 9.85 -9.53
N CYS A 102 -7.48 9.88 -10.56
CA CYS A 102 -7.20 9.24 -11.85
C CYS A 102 -5.96 9.84 -12.51
N ALA A 103 -5.82 11.16 -12.53
CA ALA A 103 -4.68 11.85 -13.12
C ALA A 103 -3.35 11.47 -12.44
N GLN A 104 -3.32 11.41 -11.11
CA GLN A 104 -2.12 11.01 -10.36
C GLN A 104 -1.74 9.55 -10.61
N VAL A 105 -2.73 8.64 -10.61
CA VAL A 105 -2.50 7.21 -10.92
C VAL A 105 -2.02 7.05 -12.35
N SER A 106 -2.61 7.75 -13.32
CA SER A 106 -2.20 7.72 -14.71
C SER A 106 -0.76 8.20 -14.90
N LYS A 107 -0.35 9.29 -14.25
CA LYS A 107 1.04 9.78 -14.28
C LYS A 107 2.03 8.77 -13.69
N ALA A 108 1.65 8.12 -12.58
CA ALA A 108 2.47 7.06 -12.00
C ALA A 108 2.66 5.88 -12.97
N LEU A 109 1.59 5.44 -13.64
CA LEU A 109 1.66 4.35 -14.62
C LEU A 109 2.43 4.74 -15.88
N GLU A 110 2.26 5.97 -16.37
CA GLU A 110 3.05 6.51 -17.48
C GLU A 110 4.54 6.45 -17.15
N TYR A 111 4.94 6.94 -15.98
CA TYR A 111 6.33 6.87 -15.52
C TYR A 111 6.83 5.42 -15.43
N LEU A 112 6.07 4.50 -14.82
CA LEU A 112 6.44 3.09 -14.75
C LEU A 112 6.63 2.47 -16.14
N HIS A 113 5.78 2.80 -17.11
CA HIS A 113 5.90 2.30 -18.47
C HIS A 113 7.12 2.88 -19.21
N GLN A 114 7.50 4.13 -18.95
CA GLN A 114 8.74 4.72 -19.45
C GLN A 114 9.98 3.98 -18.92
N GLU A 115 9.92 3.51 -17.67
CA GLU A 115 10.94 2.66 -17.03
C GLU A 115 10.78 1.16 -17.40
N HIS A 116 9.97 0.83 -18.41
CA HIS A 116 9.71 -0.54 -18.87
C HIS A 116 9.13 -1.50 -17.80
N ILE A 117 8.41 -0.97 -16.82
CA ILE A 117 7.80 -1.72 -15.72
C ILE A 117 6.29 -1.83 -15.92
N ILE A 118 5.77 -3.07 -15.94
CA ILE A 118 4.33 -3.35 -15.91
C ILE A 118 3.93 -3.64 -14.46
N TYR A 119 3.12 -2.77 -13.83
CA TYR A 119 2.74 -2.88 -12.41
C TYR A 119 1.91 -4.15 -12.08
N ARG A 120 0.99 -4.54 -12.97
CA ARG A 120 0.12 -5.75 -12.93
C ARG A 120 -0.86 -5.91 -11.76
N ASP A 121 -0.72 -5.18 -10.65
CA ASP A 121 -1.61 -5.30 -9.48
C ASP A 121 -2.29 -3.97 -9.14
N LEU A 122 -2.74 -3.21 -10.15
CA LEU A 122 -3.42 -1.94 -9.93
C LEU A 122 -4.82 -2.18 -9.32
N LYS A 123 -4.99 -1.75 -8.08
CA LYS A 123 -6.24 -1.80 -7.31
C LYS A 123 -6.23 -0.75 -6.20
N CYS A 124 -7.39 -0.45 -5.63
CA CYS A 124 -7.53 0.62 -4.63
C CYS A 124 -6.78 0.32 -3.32
N GLU A 125 -6.49 -0.94 -3.02
CA GLU A 125 -5.64 -1.36 -1.88
C GLU A 125 -4.19 -0.88 -2.03
N ASN A 126 -3.73 -0.71 -3.27
CA ASN A 126 -2.36 -0.37 -3.63
C ASN A 126 -2.19 1.11 -4.00
N VAL A 127 -3.25 1.91 -3.93
CA VAL A 127 -3.21 3.37 -4.08
C VAL A 127 -3.24 3.99 -2.69
N LEU A 128 -2.19 4.72 -2.33
CA LEU A 128 -2.04 5.34 -1.01
C LEU A 128 -2.38 6.83 -1.07
N ALA A 129 -2.96 7.36 0.01
CA ALA A 129 -3.40 8.75 0.08
C ALA A 129 -2.69 9.55 1.18
N TRP A 130 -2.17 10.72 0.80
CA TRP A 130 -1.68 11.73 1.74
C TRP A 130 -2.74 12.76 2.08
N ARG A 131 -3.58 13.10 1.10
CA ARG A 131 -4.71 14.02 1.25
C ARG A 131 -5.87 13.48 0.45
N TYR A 132 -7.06 13.56 1.03
CA TYR A 132 -8.31 13.18 0.39
C TYR A 132 -9.45 13.95 1.06
N PRO A 133 -10.44 14.47 0.32
CA PRO A 133 -11.55 15.18 0.94
C PRO A 133 -12.31 14.25 1.90
N PRO A 134 -12.71 14.71 3.09
CA PRO A 134 -13.57 13.92 3.96
C PRO A 134 -15.01 13.88 3.41
N PRO A 135 -15.80 12.85 3.78
CA PRO A 135 -17.22 12.82 3.45
C PRO A 135 -17.94 14.11 3.85
N PHE A 136 -18.82 14.60 2.97
CA PHE A 136 -19.58 15.85 3.15
C PHE A 136 -18.76 17.14 3.27
N SER A 137 -17.45 17.11 3.01
CA SER A 137 -16.69 18.36 2.96
C SER A 137 -17.17 19.24 1.81
N HIS A 138 -17.51 20.48 2.12
CA HIS A 138 -17.54 21.53 1.12
C HIS A 138 -16.08 21.78 0.73
N LEU A 139 -15.68 21.39 -0.48
CA LEU A 139 -14.35 21.70 -1.01
C LEU A 139 -14.21 23.23 -0.99
N THR A 140 -13.45 23.77 -0.04
CA THR A 140 -12.84 25.08 -0.20
C THR A 140 -11.56 24.84 -0.97
N ASP A 141 -11.52 25.41 -2.18
CA ASP A 141 -10.40 25.38 -3.13
C ASP A 141 -9.04 25.64 -2.47
#